data_AF-A0A0A3XJC9-F1
#
_entry.id   AF-A0A0A3XJC9-F1
#
_cell.length_a   1.000
_cell.length_b   1.000
_cell.length_c   1.000
_cell.angle_alpha   90.00
_cell.angle_beta   90.00
_cell.angle_gamma   90.00
#
_symmetry.space_group_name_H-M   'P 1'
#
loop_
_entity.id
_entity.type
_entity.pdbx_description
1 polymer ?
#
loop_
_entity_poly.entity_id
_entity_poly.type
_entity_poly.pdbx_seq_one_letter_code
_entity_poly.pdbx_strand_id
1 'polypeptide(L)'
;MVTPAAKRKAVAHLRDAFGMSERRACKAIGCCRMTMRYQTTRADDAGLRQRMRAIAQERRRFGYRRLHVLLKREGYLINHKKLFRLYREERLAVRRRGGRKRAIGTRAPMTVAMAPNDRWSLDFVSDQLTDGRRFRILTVVDDCTRE
;
A
#
# COMPACT_ATOMS: atom_id res chain seq x y z
N MET A 1 27.95 -12.32 1.34
CA MET A 1 27.37 -13.49 0.64
C MET A 1 26.90 -13.06 -0.75
N VAL A 2 27.36 -13.67 -1.84
CA VAL A 2 27.02 -13.24 -3.23
C VAL A 2 25.70 -13.85 -3.68
N THR A 3 24.79 -13.03 -4.25
CA THR A 3 23.47 -13.50 -4.70
C THR A 3 23.55 -14.40 -5.94
N PRO A 4 22.59 -15.33 -6.15
CA PRO A 4 22.54 -16.17 -7.35
C PRO A 4 22.51 -15.37 -8.66
N ALA A 5 21.88 -14.19 -8.65
CA ALA A 5 21.84 -13.30 -9.81
C ALA A 5 23.23 -12.74 -10.16
N ALA A 6 24.01 -12.33 -9.15
CA ALA A 6 25.38 -11.88 -9.34
C ALA A 6 26.29 -13.02 -9.84
N LYS A 7 26.12 -14.24 -9.31
CA LYS A 7 26.84 -15.43 -9.80
C LYS A 7 26.53 -15.74 -11.26
N ARG A 8 25.27 -15.62 -11.70
CA ARG A 8 24.90 -15.79 -13.12
C ARG A 8 25.58 -14.76 -14.02
N LYS A 9 25.62 -13.49 -13.61
CA LYS A 9 26.32 -12.44 -14.37
C LYS A 9 27.82 -12.72 -14.48
N ALA A 10 28.45 -13.16 -13.39
CA ALA A 10 29.87 -13.50 -13.40
C ALA A 10 30.19 -14.69 -14.31
N VAL A 11 29.35 -15.74 -14.29
CA VAL A 11 29.48 -16.89 -15.21
C VAL A 11 29.29 -16.48 -16.66
N ALA A 12 28.30 -15.62 -16.96
CA ALA A 12 28.11 -15.08 -18.31
C ALA A 12 29.33 -14.28 -18.77
N HIS A 13 29.85 -13.39 -17.94
CA HIS A 13 31.06 -12.62 -18.24
C HIS A 13 32.28 -13.50 -18.52
N LEU A 14 32.50 -14.56 -17.74
CA LEU A 14 33.60 -15.51 -17.98
C LEU A 14 33.45 -16.28 -19.29
N ARG A 15 32.22 -16.56 -19.71
CA ARG A 15 31.96 -17.22 -21.01
C ARG A 15 32.20 -16.26 -22.17
N ASP A 16 31.68 -15.04 -22.07
CA ASP A 16 31.66 -14.08 -23.18
C ASP A 16 33.02 -13.38 -23.34
N ALA A 17 33.67 -12.96 -22.25
CA ALA A 17 34.93 -12.20 -22.31
C ALA A 17 36.18 -13.10 -22.38
N PHE A 18 36.12 -14.32 -21.83
CA PHE A 18 37.28 -15.22 -21.74
C PHE A 18 37.09 -16.53 -22.51
N GLY A 19 36.02 -16.68 -23.29
CA GLY A 19 35.74 -17.88 -24.09
C GLY A 19 35.61 -19.16 -23.26
N MET A 20 35.36 -19.06 -21.95
CA MET A 20 35.33 -20.24 -21.09
C MET A 20 34.08 -21.08 -21.34
N SER A 21 34.22 -22.41 -21.24
CA SER A 21 33.05 -23.28 -21.19
C SER A 21 32.23 -23.04 -19.92
N GLU A 22 30.91 -23.22 -19.99
CA GLU A 22 30.01 -23.06 -18.83
C GLU A 22 30.49 -23.89 -17.62
N ARG A 23 31.03 -25.09 -17.86
CA ARG A 23 31.60 -25.95 -16.81
C ARG A 23 32.79 -25.30 -16.11
N ARG A 24 33.73 -24.71 -16.87
CA ARG A 24 34.92 -24.04 -16.32
C ARG A 24 34.55 -22.77 -15.58
N ALA A 25 33.67 -21.95 -16.15
CA ALA A 25 33.16 -20.74 -15.51
C ALA A 25 32.41 -21.03 -14.20
N CYS A 26 31.56 -22.06 -14.17
CA CYS A 26 30.85 -22.47 -12.96
C CYS A 26 31.79 -22.96 -11.85
N LYS A 27 32.85 -23.69 -12.21
CA LYS A 27 33.88 -24.17 -11.27
C LYS A 27 34.65 -23.01 -10.64
N ALA A 28 35.04 -22.02 -11.45
CA ALA A 28 35.76 -20.83 -10.97
C ALA A 28 34.92 -19.99 -9.99
N ILE A 29 33.62 -19.84 -10.25
CA ILE A 29 32.69 -19.06 -9.40
C ILE A 29 32.15 -19.86 -8.20
N GLY A 30 32.36 -21.18 -8.16
CA GLY A 30 31.82 -22.04 -7.10
C GLY A 30 30.29 -22.10 -7.12
N CYS A 31 29.71 -22.40 -8.29
CA CYS A 31 28.25 -22.49 -8.45
C CYS A 31 27.82 -23.72 -9.27
N CYS A 32 26.61 -24.22 -8.98
CA CYS A 32 26.05 -25.37 -9.70
C CYS A 32 25.48 -24.95 -11.05
N ARG A 33 25.77 -25.74 -12.09
CA ARG A 33 25.26 -25.54 -13.47
C ARG A 33 23.73 -25.53 -13.52
N MET A 34 23.06 -26.33 -12.70
CA MET A 34 21.58 -26.35 -12.63
C MET A 34 21.02 -24.97 -12.27
N THR A 35 21.67 -24.24 -11.36
CA THR A 35 21.28 -22.88 -10.97
C THR A 35 21.50 -21.86 -12.10
N MET A 36 22.49 -22.10 -12.97
CA MET A 36 22.78 -21.25 -14.13
C MET A 36 21.81 -21.51 -15.28
N ARG A 37 21.40 -22.78 -15.47
CA ARG A 37 20.46 -23.21 -16.50
C ARG A 37 19.00 -22.97 -16.12
N TYR A 38 18.71 -22.80 -14.84
CA TYR A 38 17.36 -22.56 -14.36
C TYR A 38 16.79 -21.26 -14.96
N GLN A 39 15.79 -21.42 -15.82
CA GLN A 39 14.98 -20.33 -16.34
C GLN A 39 13.60 -20.38 -15.67
N THR A 40 13.14 -19.24 -15.14
CA THR A 40 11.81 -19.16 -14.57
C THR A 40 10.78 -19.11 -15.70
N THR A 41 10.05 -20.19 -15.93
CA THR A 41 8.88 -20.15 -16.82
C THR A 41 7.71 -19.51 -16.08
N ARG A 42 7.26 -18.34 -16.53
CA ARG A 42 6.02 -17.74 -16.07
C ARG A 42 4.98 -17.96 -17.16
N ALA A 43 3.87 -18.63 -16.82
CA ALA A 43 2.73 -18.72 -17.72
C ALA A 43 2.20 -17.32 -18.05
N ASP A 44 1.72 -17.12 -19.27
CA ASP A 44 1.10 -15.87 -19.66
C ASP A 44 -0.22 -15.72 -18.91
N ASP A 45 -0.24 -14.79 -17.95
CA ASP A 45 -1.41 -14.48 -17.13
C ASP A 45 -2.31 -13.43 -17.81
N ALA A 46 -2.14 -13.16 -19.12
CA ALA A 46 -2.84 -12.11 -19.87
C ALA A 46 -4.37 -12.17 -19.72
N GLY A 47 -5.00 -13.33 -19.97
CA GLY A 47 -6.45 -13.47 -19.86
C GLY A 47 -6.97 -13.22 -18.44
N LEU A 48 -6.23 -13.69 -17.44
CA LEU A 48 -6.55 -13.43 -16.03
C LEU A 48 -6.42 -11.94 -15.68
N ARG A 49 -5.35 -11.27 -16.13
CA ARG A 49 -5.16 -9.84 -15.91
C ARG A 49 -6.28 -9.03 -16.53
N GLN A 50 -6.71 -9.38 -17.75
CA GLN A 50 -7.82 -8.72 -18.43
C GLN A 50 -9.13 -8.88 -17.63
N ARG A 51 -9.44 -10.09 -17.17
CA ARG A 51 -10.63 -10.33 -16.35
C ARG A 51 -10.56 -9.60 -15.00
N MET A 52 -9.41 -9.61 -14.34
CA MET A 52 -9.17 -8.85 -13.11
C MET A 52 -9.44 -7.34 -13.30
N ARG A 53 -8.93 -6.75 -14.40
CA ARG A 53 -9.15 -5.35 -14.72
C ARG A 53 -10.64 -5.05 -14.95
N ALA A 54 -11.35 -5.92 -15.68
CA ALA A 54 -12.78 -5.75 -15.95
C ALA A 54 -13.59 -5.68 -14.63
N ILE A 55 -13.39 -6.64 -13.73
CA ILE A 55 -14.08 -6.67 -12.43
C ILE A 55 -13.70 -5.44 -11.58
N ALA A 56 -12.42 -5.06 -11.58
CA ALA A 56 -11.95 -3.90 -10.83
C ALA A 56 -12.50 -2.56 -11.36
N GLN A 57 -12.73 -2.46 -12.67
CA GLN A 57 -13.37 -1.29 -13.28
C GLN A 57 -14.86 -1.20 -12.91
N GLU A 58 -15.57 -2.33 -12.93
CA GLU A 58 -16.99 -2.39 -12.57
C GLU A 58 -17.22 -2.16 -11.06
N ARG A 59 -16.27 -2.57 -10.23
CA ARG A 59 -16.35 -2.50 -8.75
C ARG A 59 -15.08 -1.88 -8.16
N ARG A 60 -14.84 -0.60 -8.45
CA ARG A 60 -13.63 0.17 -8.04
C ARG A 60 -13.27 0.16 -6.55
N ARG A 61 -14.21 -0.17 -5.65
CA ARG A 61 -13.97 -0.23 -4.19
C ARG A 61 -13.50 -1.61 -3.72
N PHE A 62 -13.49 -2.62 -4.59
CA PHE A 62 -13.15 -3.98 -4.18
C PHE A 62 -11.64 -4.15 -4.14
N GLY A 63 -11.14 -4.53 -2.96
CA GLY A 63 -9.76 -4.98 -2.81
C GLY A 63 -9.55 -6.40 -3.35
N TYR A 64 -8.29 -6.82 -3.40
CA TYR A 64 -7.88 -8.12 -3.93
C TYR A 64 -8.63 -9.33 -3.34
N ARG A 65 -9.03 -9.28 -2.06
CA ARG A 65 -9.79 -10.36 -1.40
C ARG A 65 -11.18 -10.54 -2.02
N ARG A 66 -11.90 -9.45 -2.28
CA ARG A 66 -13.22 -9.52 -2.94
C ARG A 66 -13.07 -9.92 -4.41
N LEU A 67 -12.03 -9.42 -5.07
CA LEU A 67 -11.70 -9.81 -6.44
C LEU A 67 -11.43 -11.33 -6.54
N HIS A 68 -10.71 -11.90 -5.58
CA HIS A 68 -10.43 -13.34 -5.50
C HIS A 68 -11.69 -14.18 -5.35
N VAL A 69 -12.65 -13.75 -4.53
CA VAL A 69 -13.93 -14.45 -4.37
C VAL A 69 -14.73 -14.44 -5.67
N LEU A 70 -14.78 -13.30 -6.39
CA LEU A 70 -15.49 -13.21 -7.67
C LEU A 70 -14.87 -14.09 -8.73
N LEU A 71 -13.55 -14.06 -8.86
CA LEU A 71 -12.83 -14.93 -9.79
C LEU A 71 -13.01 -16.42 -9.44
N LYS A 72 -13.05 -16.77 -8.16
CA LYS A 72 -13.32 -18.15 -7.73
C LYS A 72 -14.73 -18.61 -8.12
N ARG A 73 -15.72 -17.71 -8.07
CA ARG A 73 -17.10 -18.00 -8.51
C ARG A 73 -17.20 -18.19 -10.03
N GLU A 74 -16.35 -17.50 -10.78
CA GLU A 74 -16.22 -17.65 -12.24
C GLU A 74 -15.40 -18.90 -12.64
N GLY A 75 -14.94 -19.71 -11.68
CA GLY A 75 -14.21 -20.96 -11.94
C GLY A 75 -12.69 -20.83 -11.97
N TYR A 76 -12.12 -19.64 -11.69
CA TYR A 76 -10.67 -19.48 -11.68
C TYR A 76 -10.04 -20.04 -10.38
N LEU A 77 -9.27 -21.12 -10.51
CA LEU A 77 -8.51 -21.75 -9.42
C LEU A 77 -7.14 -21.10 -9.23
N ILE A 78 -7.10 -19.92 -8.61
CA ILE A 78 -5.86 -19.14 -8.43
C ILE A 78 -5.49 -19.03 -6.95
N ASN A 79 -4.21 -19.26 -6.65
CA ASN A 79 -3.66 -19.01 -5.32
C ASN A 79 -3.73 -17.50 -4.99
N HIS A 80 -4.22 -17.16 -3.80
CA HIS A 80 -4.32 -15.78 -3.31
C HIS A 80 -2.99 -15.00 -3.40
N LYS A 81 -1.83 -15.66 -3.23
CA LYS A 81 -0.51 -15.02 -3.38
C LYS A 81 -0.25 -14.57 -4.81
N LYS A 82 -0.60 -15.42 -5.80
CA LYS A 82 -0.47 -15.10 -7.23
C LYS A 82 -1.40 -13.95 -7.60
N LEU A 83 -2.65 -14.00 -7.15
CA LEU A 83 -3.62 -12.94 -7.39
C LEU A 83 -3.18 -11.61 -6.77
N PHE A 84 -2.69 -11.62 -5.53
CA PHE A 84 -2.20 -10.40 -4.88
C PHE A 84 -1.00 -9.79 -5.61
N ARG A 85 -0.07 -10.62 -6.09
CA ARG A 85 1.05 -10.17 -6.94
C ARG A 85 0.53 -9.49 -8.22
N LEU A 86 -0.34 -10.16 -8.96
CA LEU A 86 -0.93 -9.62 -10.19
C LEU A 86 -1.69 -8.31 -9.92
N TYR A 87 -2.48 -8.27 -8.85
CA TYR A 87 -3.23 -7.07 -8.45
C TYR A 87 -2.33 -5.86 -8.19
N ARG A 88 -1.15 -6.08 -7.57
CA ARG A 88 -0.14 -5.02 -7.36
C ARG A 88 0.54 -4.61 -8.65
N GLU A 89 0.92 -5.56 -9.50
CA GLU A 89 1.51 -5.29 -10.82
C GLU A 89 0.55 -4.49 -11.70
N GLU A 90 -0.74 -4.79 -11.65
CA GLU A 90 -1.83 -4.11 -12.36
C GLU A 90 -2.27 -2.78 -11.72
N ARG A 91 -1.64 -2.36 -10.61
CA ARG A 91 -1.94 -1.12 -9.88
C ARG A 91 -3.42 -0.95 -9.53
N LEU A 92 -4.12 -2.05 -9.25
CA LEU A 92 -5.56 -2.04 -8.94
C LEU A 92 -5.88 -1.63 -7.50
N ALA A 93 -4.89 -1.15 -6.74
CA ALA A 93 -5.06 -0.75 -5.36
C ALA A 93 -6.07 0.41 -5.22
N VAL A 94 -7.12 0.19 -4.43
CA VAL A 94 -8.11 1.22 -4.11
C VAL A 94 -7.41 2.39 -3.41
N ARG A 95 -7.40 3.56 -4.08
CA ARG A 95 -6.84 4.78 -3.50
C ARG A 95 -7.72 5.22 -2.34
N ARG A 96 -7.13 5.38 -1.15
CA ARG A 96 -7.83 6.02 -0.04
C ARG A 96 -8.16 7.46 -0.44
N ARG A 97 -9.44 7.83 -0.37
CA ARG A 97 -9.83 9.23 -0.57
C ARG A 97 -9.21 10.01 0.59
N GLY A 98 -8.41 11.03 0.28
CA GLY A 98 -7.95 11.96 1.31
C GLY A 98 -9.17 12.54 2.01
N GLY A 99 -9.11 12.67 3.34
CA GLY A 99 -10.18 13.29 4.10
C GLY A 99 -10.55 14.63 3.48
N ARG A 100 -11.85 14.96 3.45
CA ARG A 100 -12.31 16.26 2.96
C ARG A 100 -11.65 17.32 3.82
N LYS A 101 -10.70 18.07 3.25
CA LYS A 101 -10.16 19.26 3.90
C LYS A 101 -11.36 20.19 4.10
N ARG A 102 -11.69 20.52 5.37
CA ARG A 102 -12.72 21.53 5.64
C ARG A 102 -12.24 22.81 4.99
N ALA A 103 -13.13 23.52 4.30
CA ALA A 103 -12.80 24.84 3.77
C ALA A 103 -12.39 25.70 4.95
N ILE A 104 -11.11 26.06 5.00
CA ILE A 104 -10.63 27.11 5.89
C ILE A 104 -11.10 28.38 5.20
N GLY A 105 -12.33 28.81 5.52
CA GLY A 105 -12.81 30.12 5.07
C GLY A 105 -11.86 31.22 5.54
N THR A 106 -12.04 32.43 5.02
CA THR A 106 -11.30 33.62 5.45
C THR A 106 -11.65 33.92 6.91
N ARG A 107 -10.96 33.28 7.85
CA ARG A 107 -11.07 33.62 9.27
C ARG A 107 -10.39 34.97 9.42
N ALA A 108 -11.14 35.99 9.83
CA ALA A 108 -10.54 37.20 10.37
C ALA A 108 -9.53 36.80 11.46
N PRO A 109 -8.36 37.47 11.54
CA PRO A 109 -7.40 37.18 12.59
C PRO A 109 -8.08 37.25 13.96
N MET A 110 -7.82 36.26 14.81
CA MET A 110 -8.41 36.22 16.14
C MET A 110 -7.91 37.44 16.93
N THR A 111 -8.84 38.26 17.42
CA THR A 111 -8.52 39.37 18.33
C THR A 111 -8.03 38.81 19.67
N VAL A 112 -6.90 39.31 20.15
CA VAL A 112 -6.32 38.94 21.45
C VAL A 112 -7.02 39.74 22.56
N ALA A 113 -7.44 39.06 23.63
CA ALA A 113 -8.00 39.70 24.82
C ALA A 113 -6.90 40.41 25.62
N MET A 114 -7.14 41.65 26.07
CA MET A 114 -6.12 42.48 26.73
C MET A 114 -6.36 42.60 28.25
N ALA A 115 -7.59 42.39 28.72
CA ALA A 115 -7.97 42.37 30.12
C ALA A 115 -8.91 41.18 30.44
N PRO A 116 -9.00 40.78 31.72
CA PRO A 116 -10.00 39.81 32.17
C PRO A 116 -11.42 40.25 31.80
N ASN A 117 -12.27 39.31 31.41
CA ASN A 117 -13.65 39.52 30.97
C ASN A 117 -13.83 40.28 29.65
N ASP A 118 -12.75 40.55 28.89
CA ASP A 118 -12.87 41.15 27.55
C ASP A 118 -13.47 40.18 26.53
N ARG A 119 -13.17 38.88 26.66
CA ARG A 119 -13.54 37.87 25.67
C ARG A 119 -13.55 36.47 26.26
N TRP A 120 -14.64 35.75 26.02
CA TRP A 120 -14.83 34.39 26.50
C TRP A 120 -14.93 33.42 25.31
N SER A 121 -14.21 32.31 25.39
CA SER A 121 -14.32 31.20 24.44
C SER A 121 -15.28 30.15 24.99
N LEU A 122 -16.19 29.69 24.14
CA LEU A 122 -17.16 28.66 24.45
C LEU A 122 -16.96 27.47 23.52
N ASP A 123 -16.91 26.27 24.08
CA ASP A 123 -16.91 25.01 23.32
C ASP A 123 -17.81 23.96 23.99
N PHE A 124 -18.25 22.99 23.20
CA PHE A 124 -18.98 21.83 23.69
C PHE A 124 -18.12 20.58 23.55
N VAL A 125 -17.74 19.99 24.68
CA VAL A 125 -17.07 18.70 24.72
C VAL A 125 -18.12 17.60 24.94
N SER A 126 -18.10 16.56 24.12
CA SER A 126 -18.98 15.39 24.31
C SER A 126 -18.19 14.19 24.77
N ASP A 127 -18.73 13.47 25.76
CA ASP A 127 -18.14 12.23 26.25
C ASP A 127 -19.24 11.20 26.61
N GLN A 128 -18.82 9.98 26.96
CA GLN A 128 -19.69 8.85 27.23
C GLN A 128 -19.32 8.18 28.55
N LEU A 129 -20.32 7.93 29.40
CA LEU A 129 -20.17 7.17 30.64
C LEU A 129 -19.95 5.68 30.36
N THR A 130 -19.46 4.94 31.34
CA THR A 130 -19.23 3.49 31.24
C THR A 130 -20.48 2.68 30.93
N ASP A 131 -21.67 3.22 31.23
CA ASP A 131 -22.97 2.64 30.90
C ASP A 131 -23.50 3.00 29.50
N GLY A 132 -22.72 3.73 28.70
CA GLY A 132 -23.07 4.12 27.34
C GLY A 132 -23.88 5.41 27.20
N ARG A 133 -24.33 6.04 28.31
CA ARG A 133 -25.01 7.34 28.25
C ARG A 133 -24.04 8.42 27.78
N ARG A 134 -24.48 9.22 26.80
CA ARG A 134 -23.70 10.35 26.26
C ARG A 134 -24.09 11.62 26.97
N PHE A 135 -23.10 12.45 27.27
CA PHE A 135 -23.31 13.78 27.84
C PHE A 135 -22.48 14.82 27.09
N ARG A 136 -22.81 16.08 27.30
CA ARG A 136 -22.08 17.22 26.76
C ARG A 136 -21.78 18.19 27.88
N ILE A 137 -20.55 18.68 27.92
CA ILE A 137 -20.08 19.72 28.83
C ILE A 137 -19.96 21.00 27.99
N LEU A 138 -20.58 22.08 28.45
CA LEU A 138 -20.29 23.42 27.97
C LEU A 138 -19.04 23.90 28.72
N THR A 139 -17.94 24.06 28.02
CA THR A 139 -16.72 24.67 28.55
C THR A 139 -16.73 26.14 28.20
N VAL A 140 -16.66 26.98 29.23
CA VAL A 140 -16.56 28.44 29.11
C VAL A 140 -15.23 28.82 29.71
N VAL A 141 -14.40 29.55 28.95
CA VAL A 141 -13.06 29.94 29.38
C VAL A 141 -12.84 31.41 29.07
N ASP A 142 -12.31 32.16 30.03
CA ASP A 142 -11.85 33.54 29.76
C ASP A 142 -10.55 33.51 28.94
N ASP A 143 -10.52 34.21 27.80
CA ASP A 143 -9.38 34.14 26.89
C ASP A 143 -8.11 34.81 27.45
N CYS A 144 -8.25 35.70 28.46
CA CYS A 144 -7.14 36.41 29.11
C CYS A 144 -6.60 35.65 30.32
N THR A 145 -7.46 35.26 31.27
CA THR A 145 -7.07 34.56 32.50
C THR A 145 -6.98 33.05 32.36
N ARG A 146 -7.68 32.47 31.37
CA ARG A 146 -7.86 31.03 31.16
C ARG A 146 -8.48 30.29 32.34
N GLU A 147 -9.31 31.00 33.10
CA GLU A 147 -10.17 30.44 34.16
C GLU A 147 -11.40 29.73 33.59
#